data_AF-X1RY04-F1
#
_entry.id   AF-X1RY04-F1
#
_cell.length_a   1.000
_cell.length_b   1.000
_cell.length_c   1.000
_cell.angle_alpha   90.00
_cell.angle_beta   90.00
_cell.angle_gamma   90.00
#
_symmetry.space_group_name_H-M   'P 1'
#
loop_
_entity.id
_entity.type
_entity.pdbx_description
1 polymer ?
#
loop_
_entity_poly.entity_id
_entity_poly.type
_entity_poly.pdbx_seq_one_letter_code
_entity_poly.pdbx_strand_id
1 'polypeptide(L)'
;MKKGIILFLALFLAITYSCEDFLETTPLGVNLENVYYSEKGINALLIGAYSLIDGDGSGGSWGASVTNWVWGSVASDDAYKGTDYSDQTPINSIERYECLTTNAYV
;
A
#
# COMPACT_ATOMS: atom_id res chain seq x y z
N MET A 1 -0.23 -13.51 -64.02
CA MET A 1 0.85 -12.69 -63.41
C MET A 1 0.30 -11.66 -62.41
N LYS A 2 -0.55 -10.71 -62.81
CA LYS A 2 -1.12 -9.69 -61.89
C LYS A 2 -1.82 -10.26 -60.63
N LYS A 3 -2.60 -11.35 -60.78
CA LYS A 3 -3.29 -12.02 -59.65
C LYS A 3 -2.32 -12.65 -58.63
N GLY A 4 -1.17 -13.17 -59.09
CA GLY A 4 -0.16 -13.77 -58.22
C GLY A 4 0.59 -12.71 -57.40
N ILE A 5 0.85 -11.55 -58.01
CA ILE A 5 1.46 -10.40 -57.33
C ILE A 5 0.54 -9.87 -56.22
N ILE A 6 -0.77 -9.76 -56.50
CA ILE A 6 -1.77 -9.31 -55.52
C ILE A 6 -1.85 -10.28 -54.33
N LEU A 7 -1.84 -11.59 -54.60
CA LEU A 7 -1.88 -12.61 -53.55
C LEU A 7 -0.61 -12.59 -52.68
N PHE A 8 0.55 -12.41 -53.31
CA PHE A 8 1.83 -12.33 -52.60
C PHE A 8 1.91 -11.07 -51.72
N LEU A 9 1.42 -9.94 -52.22
CA LEU A 9 1.38 -8.68 -51.48
C LEU A 9 0.43 -8.74 -50.28
N ALA A 10 -0.75 -9.38 -50.45
CA ALA A 10 -1.70 -9.58 -49.37
C ALA A 10 -1.14 -10.49 -48.26
N LEU A 11 -0.44 -11.55 -48.64
CA LEU A 11 0.21 -12.46 -47.69
C LEU A 11 1.35 -11.75 -46.94
N PHE A 12 2.13 -10.93 -47.65
CA PHE A 12 3.21 -10.16 -47.04
C PHE A 12 2.67 -9.17 -45.99
N LEU A 13 1.61 -8.43 -46.32
CA LEU A 13 0.93 -7.54 -45.38
C LEU A 13 0.36 -8.28 -44.16
N ALA A 14 -0.22 -9.47 -44.35
CA ALA A 14 -0.77 -10.26 -43.26
C ALA A 14 0.30 -10.78 -42.28
N ILE A 15 1.53 -10.99 -42.74
CA ILE A 15 2.64 -11.46 -41.90
C ILE A 15 3.34 -10.30 -41.19
N THR A 16 3.36 -9.10 -41.81
CA THR A 16 4.03 -7.93 -41.24
C THR A 16 3.14 -7.09 -40.33
N TYR A 17 1.83 -7.31 -40.34
CA TYR A 17 0.88 -6.56 -39.51
C TYR A 17 0.66 -7.28 -38.18
N SER A 18 1.45 -6.90 -37.16
CA SER A 18 1.25 -7.32 -35.77
C SER A 18 0.83 -6.15 -34.89
N CYS A 19 0.04 -6.42 -33.86
CA CYS A 19 -0.21 -5.44 -32.79
C CYS A 19 0.99 -5.44 -31.84
N GLU A 20 1.68 -4.31 -31.68
CA GLU A 20 2.77 -4.15 -30.71
C GLU A 20 2.24 -4.24 -29.26
N ASP A 21 1.10 -3.60 -28.98
CA ASP A 21 0.67 -3.38 -27.60
C ASP A 21 -0.38 -4.40 -27.09
N PHE A 22 -0.66 -5.47 -27.86
CA PHE A 22 -1.72 -6.43 -27.51
C PHE A 22 -1.47 -7.13 -26.15
N LEU A 23 -0.21 -7.28 -25.78
CA LEU A 23 0.20 -7.91 -24.51
C LEU A 23 0.55 -6.88 -23.42
N GLU A 24 0.47 -5.58 -23.74
CA GLU A 24 0.73 -4.53 -22.77
C GLU A 24 -0.54 -4.28 -21.94
N THR A 25 -0.50 -4.69 -20.68
CA THR A 25 -1.62 -4.48 -19.73
C THR A 25 -1.14 -3.57 -18.62
N THR A 26 -1.85 -2.46 -18.38
CA THR A 26 -1.62 -1.62 -17.22
C THR A 26 -2.52 -2.05 -16.06
N PRO A 27 -1.98 -2.22 -14.85
CA PRO A 27 -2.79 -2.59 -13.70
C PRO A 27 -3.70 -1.42 -13.29
N LEU A 28 -4.96 -1.71 -13.00
CA LEU A 28 -5.92 -0.73 -12.51
C LEU A 28 -5.77 -0.52 -11.00
N GLY A 29 -5.88 0.73 -10.55
CA GLY A 29 -5.85 1.06 -9.12
C GLY A 29 -4.47 1.11 -8.47
N VAL A 30 -3.40 0.92 -9.25
CA VAL A 30 -2.02 1.11 -8.79
C VAL A 30 -1.27 1.99 -9.78
N ASN A 31 -0.36 2.82 -9.28
CA ASN A 31 0.49 3.63 -10.13
C ASN A 31 1.75 2.84 -10.51
N LEU A 32 2.20 3.02 -11.75
CA LEU A 32 3.52 2.59 -12.17
C LEU A 32 4.58 3.56 -11.62
N GLU A 33 5.82 3.10 -11.48
CA GLU A 33 6.89 3.91 -10.88
C GLU A 33 7.18 5.18 -11.69
N ASN A 34 7.04 5.11 -13.01
CA ASN A 34 7.28 6.24 -13.92
C ASN A 34 6.38 7.46 -13.64
N VAL A 35 5.23 7.27 -12.99
CA VAL A 35 4.32 8.37 -12.61
C VAL A 35 4.99 9.31 -11.58
N TYR A 36 6.01 8.83 -10.87
CA TYR A 36 6.78 9.59 -9.88
C TYR A 36 7.98 10.34 -10.48
N TYR A 37 8.32 10.16 -11.77
CA TYR A 37 9.51 10.79 -12.40
C TYR A 37 9.32 12.26 -12.80
N SER A 38 8.37 12.94 -12.17
CA SER A 38 8.10 14.37 -12.34
C SER A 38 8.16 15.07 -10.98
N GLU A 39 8.41 16.37 -10.98
CA GLU A 39 8.39 17.19 -9.75
C GLU A 39 7.07 17.00 -8.97
N LYS A 40 5.93 16.98 -9.68
CA LYS A 40 4.61 16.72 -9.09
C LYS A 40 4.53 15.32 -8.47
N GLY A 41 5.06 14.32 -9.16
CA GLY A 41 5.08 12.93 -8.70
C GLY A 41 5.93 12.75 -7.44
N ILE A 42 7.13 13.33 -7.41
CA ILE A 42 8.02 13.31 -6.24
C ILE A 42 7.35 14.00 -5.05
N ASN A 43 6.73 15.17 -5.26
CA ASN A 43 6.02 15.87 -4.18
C ASN A 43 4.84 15.04 -3.63
N ALA A 44 4.09 14.36 -4.49
CA ALA A 44 3.01 13.47 -4.06
C ALA A 44 3.55 12.27 -3.25
N LEU A 45 4.67 11.69 -3.67
CA LEU A 45 5.34 10.61 -2.94
C LEU A 45 5.82 11.08 -1.57
N LEU A 46 6.43 12.27 -1.49
CA LEU A 46 6.89 12.87 -0.24
C LEU A 46 5.73 13.10 0.73
N ILE A 47 4.63 13.69 0.25
CA ILE A 47 3.43 13.91 1.08
C ILE A 47 2.88 12.58 1.61
N GLY A 48 2.77 11.55 0.75
CA GLY A 48 2.30 10.23 1.16
C GLY A 48 3.23 9.55 2.19
N ALA A 49 4.54 9.72 2.06
CA ALA A 49 5.49 9.21 3.04
C ALA A 49 5.33 9.91 4.39
N TYR A 50 5.20 11.23 4.40
CA TYR A 50 5.00 12.01 5.63
C TYR A 50 3.62 11.79 6.26
N SER A 51 2.58 11.50 5.47
CA SER A 51 1.25 11.23 6.03
C SER A 51 1.17 9.92 6.81
N LEU A 52 2.08 8.98 6.56
CA LEU A 52 2.14 7.71 7.29
C LEU A 52 2.97 7.79 8.57
N ILE A 53 3.66 8.92 8.81
CA ILE A 53 4.56 9.04 9.95
C ILE A 53 3.79 8.83 11.23
N ASP A 54 2.59 9.40 11.38
CA ASP A 54 1.77 9.31 12.60
C ASP A 54 1.34 7.88 12.97
N GLY A 55 1.58 6.91 12.08
CA GLY A 55 1.29 5.49 12.22
C GLY A 55 -0.01 5.08 11.54
N ASP A 56 -0.90 6.02 11.20
CA ASP A 56 -2.19 5.71 10.59
C ASP A 56 -2.02 5.27 9.13
N GLY A 57 -2.75 4.23 8.72
CA GLY A 57 -2.65 3.65 7.37
C GLY A 57 -1.36 2.87 7.07
N SER A 58 -0.39 2.82 7.99
CA SER A 58 0.88 2.07 7.83
C SER A 58 0.78 0.57 8.15
N GLY A 59 -0.43 0.09 8.44
CA GLY A 59 -0.71 -1.29 8.86
C GLY A 59 -0.54 -1.54 10.36
N GLY A 60 -0.02 -0.56 11.09
CA GLY A 60 0.00 -0.59 12.54
C GLY A 60 -1.11 0.28 13.13
N SER A 61 -1.91 -0.29 14.02
CA SER A 61 -3.02 0.40 14.67
C SER A 61 -2.51 1.28 15.82
N TRP A 62 -3.20 1.30 16.96
CA TRP A 62 -2.81 2.00 18.19
C TRP A 62 -1.39 1.69 18.67
N GLY A 63 -0.85 0.52 18.33
CA GLY A 63 0.52 0.12 18.66
C GLY A 63 1.62 0.68 17.73
N ALA A 64 1.27 1.33 16.63
CA ALA A 64 2.26 1.90 15.70
C ALA A 64 2.20 3.43 15.58
N SER A 65 1.35 4.07 16.38
CA SER A 65 1.36 5.53 16.45
C SER A 65 2.74 6.03 16.89
N VAL A 66 3.19 7.18 16.38
CA VAL A 66 4.46 7.83 16.79
C VAL A 66 4.53 8.09 18.28
N THR A 67 3.38 8.41 18.87
CA THR A 67 3.30 8.64 20.32
C THR A 67 3.52 7.35 21.10
N ASN A 68 3.33 6.20 20.44
CA ASN A 68 3.36 4.86 21.00
C ASN A 68 2.59 4.78 22.32
N TRP A 69 1.47 5.50 22.43
CA TRP A 69 0.78 5.77 23.69
C TRP A 69 0.49 4.51 24.52
N VAL A 70 0.17 3.39 23.86
CA VAL A 70 -0.06 2.10 24.53
C VAL A 70 1.17 1.65 25.32
N TRP A 71 2.36 1.71 24.73
CA TRP A 71 3.59 1.22 25.35
C TRP A 71 4.40 2.30 26.07
N GLY A 72 4.25 3.55 25.64
CA GLY A 72 4.97 4.71 26.18
C GLY A 72 4.23 5.45 27.29
N SER A 73 2.92 5.21 27.47
CA SER A 73 2.13 5.87 28.52
C SER A 73 1.29 4.88 29.33
N VAL A 74 0.52 4.00 28.66
CA VAL A 74 -0.33 3.04 29.39
C VAL A 74 0.51 2.01 30.14
N ALA A 75 1.55 1.48 29.51
CA ALA A 75 2.48 0.55 30.17
C ALA A 75 3.45 1.22 31.16
N SER A 76 3.45 2.56 31.29
CA SER A 76 4.31 3.32 32.21
C SER A 76 3.56 3.97 33.37
N ASP A 77 2.26 3.69 33.53
CA ASP A 77 1.34 4.35 34.47
C ASP A 77 1.17 5.87 34.27
N ASP A 78 1.65 6.45 33.14
CA ASP A 78 1.48 7.88 32.83
C ASP A 78 0.08 8.21 32.29
N ALA A 79 -0.63 7.20 31.76
CA ALA A 79 -2.01 7.33 31.28
C ALA A 79 -2.79 6.03 31.49
N TYR A 80 -4.11 6.15 31.67
CA TYR A 80 -5.02 5.01 31.60
C TYR A 80 -5.61 4.88 30.21
N LYS A 81 -6.07 3.67 29.87
CA LYS A 81 -6.81 3.41 28.63
C LYS A 81 -8.00 4.37 28.43
N GLY A 82 -8.67 4.74 29.52
CA GLY A 82 -9.62 5.85 29.57
C GLY A 82 -10.99 5.65 28.87
N THR A 83 -11.20 4.51 28.21
CA THR A 83 -12.46 4.12 27.55
C THR A 83 -13.05 2.85 28.19
N ASP A 84 -14.15 2.33 27.66
CA ASP A 84 -14.81 1.12 28.15
C ASP A 84 -13.99 -0.15 27.92
N TYR A 85 -14.24 -1.19 28.72
CA TYR A 85 -13.50 -2.45 28.70
C TYR A 85 -13.45 -3.12 27.31
N SER A 86 -14.51 -3.02 26.51
CA SER A 86 -14.64 -3.71 25.22
C SER A 86 -13.91 -3.03 24.05
N ASP A 87 -13.65 -1.73 24.11
CA ASP A 87 -12.85 -1.05 23.08
C ASP A 87 -11.36 -1.40 23.24
N GLN A 88 -10.59 -1.50 22.15
CA GLN A 88 -9.16 -1.85 22.15
C GLN A 88 -8.77 -2.85 23.27
N THR A 89 -9.46 -3.99 23.32
CA THR A 89 -9.28 -5.02 24.37
C THR A 89 -7.81 -5.43 24.61
N PRO A 90 -6.92 -5.49 23.59
CA PRO A 90 -5.49 -5.75 23.80
C PRO A 90 -4.80 -4.81 24.81
N ILE A 91 -5.27 -3.57 24.98
CA ILE A 91 -4.67 -2.61 25.92
C ILE A 91 -4.92 -3.02 27.37
N ASN A 92 -6.04 -3.70 27.67
CA ASN A 92 -6.44 -4.06 29.04
C ASN A 92 -5.36 -4.90 29.76
N SER A 93 -4.76 -5.87 29.08
CA SER A 93 -3.70 -6.69 29.67
C SER A 93 -2.39 -5.93 29.80
N ILE A 94 -2.12 -4.95 28.92
CA ILE A 94 -0.92 -4.10 29.00
C ILE A 94 -1.01 -3.18 30.23
N GLU A 95 -2.15 -2.51 30.40
CA GLU A 95 -2.46 -1.68 31.57
C GLU A 95 -2.45 -2.46 32.89
N ARG A 96 -2.76 -3.77 32.84
CA ARG A 96 -2.71 -4.68 34.00
C ARG A 96 -1.36 -5.37 34.22
N TYR A 97 -0.36 -5.08 33.39
CA TYR A 97 0.96 -5.74 33.43
C TYR A 97 0.89 -7.26 33.26
N GLU A 98 -0.05 -7.74 32.45
CA GLU A 98 -0.24 -9.15 32.12
C GLU A 98 0.33 -9.48 30.75
N CYS A 99 1.32 -10.38 30.71
CA CYS A 99 1.93 -10.83 29.47
C CYS A 99 1.13 -12.01 28.89
N LEU A 100 0.27 -11.73 27.92
CA LEU A 100 -0.53 -12.74 27.22
C LEU A 100 0.11 -13.03 25.85
N THR A 101 0.39 -14.30 25.56
CA THR A 101 0.96 -14.73 24.27
C THR A 101 0.00 -14.56 23.09
N THR A 102 -1.26 -14.21 23.36
CA THR A 102 -2.32 -14.00 22.36
C THR A 102 -2.69 -12.52 22.20
N ASN A 103 -1.95 -11.61 22.84
CA ASN A 103 -2.20 -10.19 22.70
C ASN A 103 -1.73 -9.71 21.31
N ALA A 104 -2.60 -9.06 20.53
CA ALA A 104 -2.28 -8.63 19.18
C ALA A 104 -1.32 -7.41 19.11
N TYR A 105 -1.00 -6.79 20.24
CA TYR A 105 -0.08 -5.64 20.34
C TYR A 105 1.32 -6.02 20.84
N VAL A 106 1.54 -7.31 21.14
CA VAL A 106 2.81 -7.92 21.61
C VAL A 106 3.28 -8.93 20.56
#